data_AF-A0A1I7TET7-F1
#
_entry.id   AF-A0A1I7TET7-F1
#
_cell.length_a   1.000
_cell.length_b   1.000
_cell.length_c   1.000
_cell.angle_alpha   90.00
_cell.angle_beta   90.00
_cell.angle_gamma   90.00
#
_symmetry.space_group_name_H-M   'P 1'
#
loop_
_entity.id
_entity.type
_entity.pdbx_description
1 polymer ?
#
loop_
_entity_poly.entity_id
_entity_poly.type
_entity_poly.pdbx_seq_one_letter_code
_entity_poly.pdbx_strand_id
1 'polypeptide(L)'
;MPNETRAIVSAVSPSWQVGAINEKTLALMVPHDQPVLGISKKNFVDLLEFAEDKLEMERVLAVFEKDRINPTEGFPRTLRYVGFRSYAIDEHPECLPSDKYFIMSYKV
;
A
#
# COMPACT_ATOMS: atom_id res chain seq x y z
N MET A 1 5.77 -1.48 15.48
CA MET A 1 4.55 -0.84 14.96
C MET A 1 3.46 -0.83 16.03
N PRO A 2 2.73 0.28 16.19
CA PRO A 2 1.59 0.36 17.10
C PRO A 2 0.48 -0.65 16.76
N ASN A 3 -0.25 -1.13 17.78
CA ASN A 3 -1.40 -2.01 17.58
C ASN A 3 -2.52 -1.34 16.77
N GLU A 4 -2.68 -0.03 16.92
CA GLU A 4 -3.66 0.78 16.20
C GLU A 4 -3.45 0.73 14.68
N THR A 5 -2.18 0.74 14.22
CA THR A 5 -1.84 0.61 12.80
C THR A 5 -2.36 -0.70 12.21
N ARG A 6 -2.26 -1.80 12.96
CA ARG A 6 -2.79 -3.10 12.49
C ARG A 6 -4.31 -3.10 12.46
N ALA A 7 -4.96 -2.45 13.44
CA ALA A 7 -6.41 -2.36 13.50
C ALA A 7 -6.98 -1.56 12.33
N ILE A 8 -6.41 -0.40 12.02
CA ILE A 8 -6.90 0.44 10.92
C ILE A 8 -6.67 -0.21 9.54
N VAL A 9 -5.52 -0.88 9.34
CA VAL A 9 -5.29 -1.66 8.11
C VAL A 9 -6.26 -2.83 8.01
N SER A 10 -6.53 -3.55 9.11
CA SER A 10 -7.50 -4.65 9.12
C SER A 10 -8.93 -4.18 8.84
N ALA A 11 -9.26 -2.92 9.18
CA ALA A 11 -10.53 -2.31 8.84
C ALA A 11 -10.67 -1.99 7.34
N VAL A 12 -9.55 -1.77 6.64
CA VAL A 12 -9.52 -1.69 5.17
C VAL A 12 -9.68 -3.07 4.57
N SER A 13 -8.83 -4.01 4.97
CA SER A 13 -8.90 -5.40 4.57
C SER A 13 -8.18 -6.28 5.58
N PRO A 14 -8.81 -7.35 6.10
CA PRO A 14 -8.21 -8.21 7.11
C PRO A 14 -7.02 -9.04 6.58
N SER A 15 -6.87 -9.14 5.26
CA SER A 15 -5.79 -9.89 4.61
C SER A 15 -4.56 -9.03 4.30
N TRP A 16 -4.64 -7.72 4.50
CA TRP A 16 -3.51 -6.82 4.25
C TRP A 16 -2.50 -6.91 5.39
N GLN A 17 -1.22 -6.92 5.03
CA GLN A 17 -0.15 -6.82 6.00
C GLN A 17 0.47 -5.43 5.92
N VAL A 18 1.04 -4.98 7.04
CA VAL A 18 1.61 -3.64 7.16
C VAL A 18 2.98 -3.70 7.82
N GLY A 19 3.92 -2.92 7.29
CA GLY A 19 5.29 -2.81 7.78
C GLY A 19 5.86 -1.42 7.50
N ALA A 20 6.85 -1.01 8.28
CA ALA A 20 7.59 0.23 8.03
C ALA A 20 8.84 -0.12 7.23
N ILE A 21 9.07 0.58 6.12
CA ILE A 21 10.32 0.44 5.36
C ILE A 21 11.42 1.27 6.00
N ASN A 22 11.07 2.47 6.46
CA ASN A 22 11.91 3.38 7.23
C ASN A 22 11.00 4.26 8.10
N GLU A 23 11.57 5.26 8.76
CA GLU A 23 10.85 6.15 9.68
C GLU A 23 9.71 6.96 9.02
N LYS A 24 9.74 7.16 7.70
CA LYS A 24 8.80 8.02 6.96
C LYS A 24 8.04 7.29 5.86
N THR A 25 8.17 5.96 5.77
CA THR A 25 7.56 5.16 4.70
C THR A 25 6.84 3.94 5.26
N LEU A 26 5.52 3.91 5.06
CA LEU A 26 4.66 2.79 5.37
C LEU A 26 4.50 1.88 4.14
N ALA A 27 4.57 0.56 4.31
CA ALA A 27 4.28 -0.41 3.27
C ALA A 27 3.05 -1.25 3.63
N LEU A 28 2.15 -1.39 2.65
CA LEU A 28 0.94 -2.19 2.67
C LEU A 28 1.13 -3.34 1.68
N MET A 29 1.25 -4.56 2.18
CA MET A 29 1.25 -5.77 1.35
C MET A 29 -0.19 -6.09 0.96
N VAL A 30 -0.51 -5.89 -0.31
CA VAL A 30 -1.85 -6.09 -0.85
C VAL A 30 -1.90 -7.45 -1.56
N PRO A 31 -2.82 -8.36 -1.17
CA PRO A 31 -2.98 -9.63 -1.85
C PRO A 31 -3.31 -9.45 -3.34
N HIS A 32 -2.71 -10.29 -4.18
CA HIS A 32 -2.92 -10.28 -5.64
C HIS A 32 -4.40 -10.43 -6.07
N ASP A 33 -5.20 -11.11 -5.26
CA ASP A 33 -6.62 -11.39 -5.45
C ASP A 33 -7.53 -10.38 -4.74
N GLN A 34 -7.00 -9.26 -4.25
CA GLN A 34 -7.78 -8.23 -3.58
C GLN A 34 -8.94 -7.71 -4.47
N PRO A 35 -10.20 -7.95 -4.10
CA PRO A 35 -11.34 -7.44 -4.85
C PRO A 35 -11.43 -5.92 -4.73
N VAL A 36 -11.62 -5.25 -5.87
CA VAL A 36 -11.79 -3.78 -5.93
C VAL A 36 -13.04 -3.32 -5.19
N LEU A 37 -14.15 -4.04 -5.37
CA LEU A 37 -15.44 -3.71 -4.76
C LEU A 37 -15.51 -4.02 -3.26
N GLY A 38 -14.54 -4.76 -2.72
CA GLY A 38 -14.51 -5.16 -1.31
C GLY A 38 -13.90 -4.11 -0.38
N ILE A 39 -13.31 -3.04 -0.92
CA ILE A 39 -12.66 -2.00 -0.13
C ILE A 39 -13.59 -0.80 0.04
N SER A 40 -13.90 -0.47 1.29
CA SER A 40 -14.58 0.78 1.64
C SER A 40 -13.66 1.97 1.33
N LYS A 41 -14.13 2.90 0.48
CA LYS A 41 -13.43 4.15 0.20
C LYS A 41 -13.13 4.92 1.49
N LYS A 42 -14.10 4.96 2.41
CA LYS A 42 -13.94 5.66 3.69
C LYS A 42 -12.77 5.07 4.48
N ASN A 43 -12.77 3.75 4.67
CA ASN A 43 -11.73 3.08 5.47
C ASN A 43 -10.35 3.27 4.83
N PHE A 44 -10.27 3.23 3.49
CA PHE A 44 -9.02 3.46 2.78
C PHE A 44 -8.51 4.90 2.94
N VAL A 45 -9.39 5.90 2.92
CA VAL A 45 -9.03 7.30 3.18
C VAL A 45 -8.61 7.49 4.64
N ASP A 46 -9.37 6.94 5.61
CA ASP A 46 -9.02 6.98 7.02
C ASP A 46 -7.62 6.40 7.28
N LEU A 47 -7.23 5.34 6.56
CA LEU A 47 -5.88 4.76 6.63
C LEU A 47 -4.80 5.73 6.14
N LEU A 48 -5.04 6.47 5.05
CA LEU A 48 -4.08 7.44 4.52
C LEU A 48 -3.94 8.64 5.47
N GLU A 49 -5.06 9.18 5.97
CA GLU A 49 -5.07 10.25 6.97
C GLU A 49 -4.35 9.82 8.26
N PHE A 50 -4.56 8.59 8.71
CA PHE A 50 -3.83 8.06 9.87
C PHE A 50 -2.33 7.95 9.61
N ALA A 51 -1.92 7.54 8.40
CA ALA A 51 -0.51 7.48 8.04
C ALA A 51 0.14 8.88 8.06
N GLU A 52 -0.56 9.89 7.57
CA GLU A 52 -0.12 11.28 7.56
C GLU A 52 -0.12 11.90 8.98
N ASP A 53 -1.29 11.97 9.62
CA ASP A 53 -1.50 12.78 10.83
C ASP A 53 -1.00 12.10 12.11
N LYS A 54 -1.06 10.77 12.18
CA LYS A 54 -0.74 10.01 13.41
C LYS A 54 0.62 9.37 13.36
N LEU A 55 1.01 8.84 12.20
CA LEU A 55 2.31 8.20 12.03
C LEU A 55 3.36 9.16 11.46
N GLU A 56 2.97 10.36 11.02
CA GLU A 56 3.86 11.36 10.40
C GLU A 56 4.66 10.77 9.23
N MET A 57 4.04 9.88 8.47
CA MET A 57 4.63 9.28 7.27
C MET A 57 4.59 10.29 6.13
N GLU A 58 5.61 10.25 5.28
CA GLU A 58 5.65 11.05 4.05
C GLU A 58 5.26 10.21 2.82
N ARG A 59 5.22 8.88 2.98
CA ARG A 59 4.95 7.97 1.89
C ARG A 59 4.24 6.70 2.35
N VAL A 60 3.28 6.27 1.54
CA VAL A 60 2.64 4.95 1.62
C VAL A 60 2.95 4.17 0.35
N LEU A 61 3.43 2.94 0.50
CA LEU A 61 3.70 2.00 -0.58
C LEU A 61 2.63 0.91 -0.57
N ALA A 62 1.95 0.71 -1.69
CA ALA A 62 1.18 -0.49 -1.97
C ALA A 62 2.08 -1.49 -2.69
N VAL A 63 2.29 -2.65 -2.09
CA VAL A 63 3.25 -3.67 -2.52
C VAL A 63 2.50 -4.91 -2.97
N PHE A 64 2.82 -5.39 -4.16
CA PHE A 64 2.20 -6.56 -4.79
C PHE A 64 3.26 -7.57 -5.22
N GLU A 65 2.94 -8.86 -5.16
CA GLU A 65 3.73 -9.90 -5.82
C GLU A 65 3.64 -9.70 -7.35
N LYS A 66 4.77 -9.39 -7.98
CA LYS A 66 4.84 -8.93 -9.37
C LYS A 66 4.27 -9.94 -10.36
N ASP A 67 4.55 -11.23 -10.15
CA ASP A 67 4.16 -12.30 -11.07
C ASP A 67 2.67 -12.67 -10.98
N ARG A 68 1.94 -12.09 -10.02
CA ARG A 68 0.53 -12.45 -9.75
C ARG A 68 -0.46 -11.35 -10.06
N ILE A 69 0.02 -10.21 -10.54
CA ILE A 69 -0.80 -9.03 -10.78
C ILE A 69 -0.56 -8.46 -12.18
N ASN A 70 -1.60 -7.85 -12.74
CA ASN A 70 -1.47 -7.00 -13.92
C ASN A 70 -1.50 -5.53 -13.48
N PRO A 71 -0.40 -4.75 -13.66
CA PRO A 71 -0.32 -3.35 -13.24
C PRO A 71 -1.38 -2.43 -13.86
N THR A 72 -1.99 -2.81 -14.99
CA THR A 72 -3.00 -2.00 -15.68
C THR A 72 -4.43 -2.41 -15.36
N GLU A 73 -4.65 -3.42 -14.51
CA GLU A 73 -5.96 -3.96 -14.18
C GLU A 73 -6.15 -4.08 -12.65
N GLY A 74 -7.34 -4.53 -12.23
CA GLY A 74 -7.63 -4.84 -10.84
C GLY A 74 -7.35 -3.71 -9.86
N PHE A 75 -6.85 -4.07 -8.68
CA PHE A 75 -6.57 -3.13 -7.59
C PHE A 75 -5.46 -2.11 -7.94
N PRO A 76 -4.34 -2.48 -8.60
CA PRO A 76 -3.36 -1.51 -9.07
C PRO A 76 -3.94 -0.38 -9.93
N ARG A 77 -4.87 -0.71 -10.84
CA ARG A 77 -5.58 0.30 -11.65
C ARG A 77 -6.39 1.24 -10.77
N THR A 78 -7.12 0.71 -9.78
CA THR A 78 -7.88 1.51 -8.81
C THR A 78 -6.99 2.48 -8.04
N LEU A 79 -5.82 2.01 -7.58
CA LEU A 79 -4.85 2.84 -6.87
C LEU A 79 -4.37 4.03 -7.72
N ARG A 80 -4.22 3.87 -9.04
CA ARG A 80 -3.87 5.00 -9.94
C ARG A 80 -4.90 6.12 -9.93
N TYR A 81 -6.19 5.79 -9.83
CA TYR A 81 -7.28 6.77 -9.79
C TYR A 81 -7.33 7.55 -8.47
N VAL A 82 -6.84 6.96 -7.37
CA VAL A 82 -6.74 7.63 -6.07
C VAL A 82 -5.39 8.32 -5.85
N GLY A 83 -4.53 8.37 -6.87
CA GLY A 83 -3.29 9.16 -6.86
C GLY A 83 -2.01 8.38 -6.65
N PHE A 84 -2.07 7.06 -6.43
CA PHE A 84 -0.84 6.25 -6.39
C PHE A 84 -0.17 6.25 -7.78
N ARG A 85 1.16 6.20 -7.77
CA ARG A 85 2.01 6.12 -8.96
C ARG A 85 2.95 4.94 -8.85
N SER A 86 3.30 4.33 -9.98
CA SER A 86 4.27 3.23 -9.97
C SER A 86 5.61 3.72 -9.44
N TYR A 87 6.22 2.92 -8.58
CA TYR A 87 7.54 3.18 -8.03
C TYR A 87 8.60 2.91 -9.10
N ALA A 88 9.63 3.74 -9.18
CA ALA A 88 10.71 3.50 -10.13
C ALA A 88 11.57 2.32 -9.66
N ILE A 89 12.07 1.51 -10.60
CA ILE A 89 12.79 0.25 -10.30
C ILE A 89 14.04 0.52 -9.45
N ASP A 90 14.73 1.61 -9.73
CA ASP A 90 15.92 2.10 -9.04
C ASP A 90 15.65 2.68 -7.65
N GLU A 91 14.38 2.91 -7.29
CA GLU A 91 13.98 3.40 -5.97
C GLU A 91 13.60 2.26 -5.00
N HIS A 92 13.46 1.01 -5.47
CA HIS A 92 13.03 -0.11 -4.64
C HIS A 92 13.94 -0.28 -3.40
N PRO A 93 13.37 -0.40 -2.19
CA PRO A 93 14.17 -0.70 -1.00
C PRO A 93 14.70 -2.14 -1.09
N GLU A 94 15.87 -2.40 -0.50
CA GLU A 94 16.53 -3.71 -0.55
C GLU A 94 15.62 -4.86 -0.05
N CYS A 95 14.74 -4.57 0.90
CA CYS A 95 13.79 -5.54 1.45
C CYS A 95 12.60 -5.84 0.52
N LEU A 96 12.37 -5.04 -0.54
CA LEU A 96 11.34 -5.22 -1.55
C LEU A 96 11.92 -5.13 -2.96
N PRO A 97 12.73 -6.11 -3.40
CA PRO A 97 13.45 -6.03 -4.66
C PRO A 97 12.49 -6.05 -5.88
N SER A 98 12.88 -5.34 -6.93
CA SER A 98 12.05 -5.05 -8.12
C SER A 98 11.80 -6.25 -9.04
N ASP A 99 12.55 -7.33 -8.86
CA ASP A 99 12.34 -8.60 -9.56
C ASP A 99 11.11 -9.34 -8.99
N LYS A 100 10.84 -9.22 -7.70
CA LYS A 100 9.75 -9.91 -6.99
C LYS A 100 8.51 -9.06 -6.79
N TYR A 101 8.68 -7.76 -6.60
CA TYR A 101 7.59 -6.88 -6.20
C TYR A 101 7.28 -5.82 -7.26
N PHE A 102 6.00 -5.56 -7.41
CA PHE A 102 5.49 -4.34 -8.05
C PHE A 102 5.02 -3.39 -6.96
N ILE A 103 5.53 -2.16 -6.95
CA ILE A 103 5.24 -1.17 -5.92
C ILE A 103 4.54 0.03 -6.56
N MET A 104 3.53 0.54 -5.86
CA MET A 104 2.97 1.85 -6.13
C MET A 104 3.13 2.74 -4.90
N SER A 105 3.53 3.98 -5.08
CA SER A 105 3.63 4.96 -4.00
C SER A 105 2.53 6.01 -4.04
N TYR A 106 2.12 6.41 -2.86
CA TYR A 106 1.34 7.60 -2.59
C TYR A 106 2.14 8.49 -1.66
N LYS A 107 2.26 9.77 -2.04
CA LYS A 107 2.78 10.79 -1.14
C LYS A 107 1.59 11.27 -0.31
N VAL A 108 1.65 11.00 0.99
CA VAL A 108 0.75 11.59 1.98
C VAL A 108 1.13 13.06 2.14
#